data_AF-A0A4R4QJU3-F1
#
_entry.id   AF-A0A4R4QJU3-F1
#
_cell.length_a   1.000
_cell.length_b   1.000
_cell.length_c   1.000
_cell.angle_alpha   90.00
_cell.angle_beta   90.00
_cell.angle_gamma   90.00
#
_symmetry.space_group_name_H-M   'P 1'
#
loop_
_entity.id
_entity.type
_entity.pdbx_description
1 polymer ?
#
loop_
_entity_poly.entity_id
_entity_poly.type
_entity_poly.pdbx_seq_one_letter_code
_entity_poly.pdbx_strand_id
1 'polypeptide(L)'
;MTDDAGSHSEAVPAEDTPGERAARRPRSTDPVELGFTPRGPVPWLAPFLLISTGIRTLLAMLFGAYLDKRELQNALESRINRQVGPDGGLWLDYVADLGDGFNATYSVAYLLAQPELTVDGHRLPRAQTLVMGGDQVYPSAAYEAYEDRCKGPYQAALPCPPPERPTLFAVPGNHDWYDGLTAFLRLFARSRDRHFGGWGTGQSRSYFAVELPADWWLLGLDDQSGSYLDDPQLAYFDEVARRLGPGSRVILAVPAPTWVKAVDHPTAYDSIDYFIRTIIAPTGAHVRLLISGDLHHYARYAGPDRQLVTCGGGGAYLYPTHKLPERIEVPPKDTLSRRASRTRSYELAGRYPDAARSRRYGWGIFARLPLRNPGFTALLGILHTMLMLAVAGIADNRAGTTEQRLFSVPLLLVLGVTLLGAVFFAKPPTARGKRYARHWILGAGHGLAHVALAVAGAWLWLALPFHDWSWPLPVVAATVGYAPAVGLVASQVVAGYLLIAGGFGVNLNELFAGQGIEDAKSFLRMRITPDGTLTIYPIAVDRVARGWHLNPDQSPSASWLVPTTV
;
A
#
# COMPACT_ATOMS: atom_id res chain seq x y z
N MET A 1 78.14 -24.96 -0.88
CA MET A 1 77.18 -25.59 -1.82
C MET A 1 75.84 -24.95 -1.50
N THR A 2 75.28 -24.31 -2.51
CA THR A 2 74.12 -23.41 -2.50
C THR A 2 72.89 -24.04 -1.86
N ASP A 3 72.05 -23.24 -1.19
CA ASP A 3 70.74 -22.91 -1.76
C ASP A 3 70.01 -21.83 -0.95
N ASP A 4 69.38 -20.97 -1.74
CA ASP A 4 68.66 -19.76 -1.47
C ASP A 4 67.17 -20.11 -1.32
N ALA A 5 66.52 -19.66 -0.25
CA ALA A 5 65.07 -19.81 -0.10
C ALA A 5 64.52 -18.67 0.77
N GLY A 6 64.27 -17.52 0.14
CA GLY A 6 63.45 -16.46 0.71
C GLY A 6 62.01 -16.93 0.90
N SER A 7 61.51 -16.86 2.14
CA SER A 7 60.08 -17.08 2.42
C SER A 7 59.31 -15.81 2.07
N HIS A 8 58.58 -15.85 0.97
CA HIS A 8 57.51 -14.91 0.71
C HIS A 8 56.39 -15.14 1.73
N SER A 9 56.14 -14.15 2.57
CA SER A 9 54.91 -14.07 3.36
C SER A 9 53.75 -13.78 2.40
N GLU A 10 53.06 -14.81 1.94
CA GLU A 10 51.74 -14.63 1.32
C GLU A 10 50.78 -14.11 2.40
N ALA A 11 50.27 -12.90 2.19
CA ALA A 11 49.14 -12.40 2.95
C ALA A 11 47.93 -13.29 2.64
N VAL A 12 47.46 -14.02 3.65
CA VAL A 12 46.19 -14.75 3.61
C VAL A 12 45.09 -13.73 3.26
N PRO A 13 44.31 -13.92 2.18
CA PRO A 13 43.19 -13.04 1.89
C PRO A 13 42.21 -13.14 3.06
N ALA A 14 41.69 -12.01 3.53
CA ALA A 14 40.61 -11.99 4.51
C ALA A 14 39.49 -12.91 4.01
N GLU A 15 39.13 -13.91 4.80
CA GLU A 15 38.03 -14.83 4.50
C GLU A 15 36.74 -14.00 4.33
N ASP A 16 36.18 -14.01 3.10
CA ASP A 16 34.87 -13.46 2.79
C ASP A 16 33.83 -14.05 3.76
N THR A 17 33.17 -13.19 4.53
CA THR A 17 32.04 -13.57 5.36
C THR A 17 30.95 -14.21 4.47
N PRO A 18 30.44 -15.41 4.76
CA PRO A 18 29.40 -16.05 3.96
C PRO A 18 28.11 -15.21 4.03
N GLY A 19 27.89 -14.38 3.00
CA GLY A 19 26.82 -13.37 2.94
C GLY A 19 27.20 -12.09 2.18
N GLU A 20 28.50 -11.82 2.02
CA GLU A 20 29.04 -10.65 1.30
C GLU A 20 29.37 -10.90 -0.17
N ARG A 21 28.82 -11.97 -0.80
CA ARG A 21 28.96 -12.12 -2.26
C ARG A 21 28.15 -11.03 -2.95
N ALA A 22 28.83 -9.97 -3.37
CA ALA A 22 28.27 -8.92 -4.20
C ALA A 22 27.44 -9.55 -5.33
N ALA A 23 26.14 -9.27 -5.35
CA ALA A 23 25.28 -9.75 -6.42
C ALA A 23 25.88 -9.30 -7.76
N ARG A 24 26.07 -10.25 -8.68
CA ARG A 24 26.66 -9.97 -9.98
C ARG A 24 25.84 -8.86 -10.65
N ARG A 25 26.49 -7.74 -10.98
CA ARG A 25 25.82 -6.61 -11.63
C ARG A 25 25.17 -7.07 -12.94
N PRO A 26 23.88 -6.78 -13.16
CA PRO A 26 23.17 -7.22 -14.35
C PRO A 26 23.73 -6.59 -15.62
N ARG A 27 23.76 -7.34 -16.71
CA ARG A 27 24.17 -6.87 -18.05
C ARG A 27 23.00 -6.51 -18.96
N SER A 28 21.78 -6.80 -18.52
CA SER A 28 20.54 -6.50 -19.22
C SER A 28 19.42 -6.27 -18.21
N THR A 29 18.27 -5.81 -18.68
CA THR A 29 17.04 -5.72 -17.87
C THR A 29 16.25 -7.03 -17.85
N ASP A 30 16.85 -8.14 -18.30
CA ASP A 30 16.24 -9.47 -18.23
C ASP A 30 16.05 -9.88 -16.76
N PRO A 31 14.87 -10.39 -16.36
CA PRO A 31 14.61 -10.85 -15.00
C PRO A 31 15.65 -11.84 -14.44
N VAL A 32 16.24 -12.68 -15.28
CA VAL A 32 17.28 -13.65 -14.87
C VAL A 32 18.57 -12.93 -14.46
N GLU A 33 18.94 -11.87 -15.20
CA GLU A 33 20.10 -11.03 -14.88
C GLU A 33 19.83 -10.13 -13.66
N LEU A 34 18.60 -9.61 -13.53
CA LEU A 34 18.18 -8.78 -12.40
C LEU A 34 18.01 -9.58 -11.10
N GLY A 35 17.72 -10.88 -11.19
CA GLY A 35 17.41 -11.73 -10.04
C GLY A 35 16.00 -11.53 -9.47
N PHE A 36 15.13 -10.78 -10.17
CA PHE A 36 13.71 -10.59 -9.85
C PHE A 36 12.95 -10.18 -11.12
N THR A 37 11.64 -10.35 -11.11
CA THR A 37 10.77 -9.95 -12.24
C THR A 37 10.08 -8.62 -11.92
N PRO A 38 10.42 -7.51 -12.61
CA PRO A 38 9.68 -6.25 -12.49
C PRO A 38 8.17 -6.46 -12.74
N ARG A 39 7.32 -6.17 -11.75
CA ARG A 39 5.87 -6.31 -11.87
C ARG A 39 5.19 -4.98 -12.18
N GLY A 40 4.22 -5.01 -13.09
CA GLY A 40 3.32 -3.88 -13.29
C GLY A 40 2.39 -3.64 -12.10
N PRO A 41 1.71 -2.48 -12.06
CA PRO A 41 0.72 -2.15 -11.04
C PRO A 41 -0.36 -3.22 -10.91
N VAL A 42 -0.85 -3.39 -9.68
CA VAL A 42 -1.91 -4.35 -9.40
C VAL A 42 -3.23 -3.86 -10.04
N PRO A 43 -3.90 -4.68 -10.89
CA PRO A 43 -5.20 -4.33 -11.44
C PRO A 43 -6.29 -4.63 -10.40
N TRP A 44 -6.47 -3.71 -9.45
CA TRP A 44 -7.32 -3.91 -8.26
C TRP A 44 -8.78 -4.27 -8.52
N LEU A 45 -9.32 -3.96 -9.70
CA LEU A 45 -10.68 -4.31 -10.09
C LEU A 45 -10.74 -5.52 -11.04
N ALA A 46 -9.62 -6.20 -11.30
CA ALA A 46 -9.62 -7.44 -12.05
C ALA A 46 -10.46 -8.51 -11.32
N PRO A 47 -11.42 -9.17 -11.99
CA PRO A 47 -12.38 -10.07 -11.33
C PRO A 47 -11.73 -11.19 -10.51
N PHE A 48 -10.74 -11.89 -11.07
CA PHE A 48 -10.03 -12.97 -10.37
C PHE A 48 -9.24 -12.47 -9.16
N LEU A 49 -8.70 -11.25 -9.24
CA LEU A 49 -8.01 -10.65 -8.11
C LEU A 49 -8.99 -10.30 -6.99
N LEU A 50 -10.13 -9.68 -7.32
CA LEU A 50 -11.17 -9.37 -6.34
C LEU A 50 -11.64 -10.64 -5.60
N ILE A 51 -11.88 -11.72 -6.33
CA ILE A 51 -12.28 -13.02 -5.76
C ILE A 51 -11.16 -13.59 -4.86
N SER A 52 -9.94 -13.67 -5.37
CA SER A 52 -8.82 -14.28 -4.63
C SER A 52 -8.42 -13.48 -3.39
N THR A 53 -8.38 -12.15 -3.48
CA THR A 53 -8.16 -11.26 -2.32
C THR A 53 -9.31 -11.37 -1.32
N GLY A 54 -10.55 -11.46 -1.78
CA GLY A 54 -11.72 -11.69 -0.92
C GLY A 54 -11.61 -13.00 -0.14
N ILE A 55 -11.23 -14.11 -0.80
CA ILE A 55 -11.00 -15.41 -0.16
C ILE A 55 -9.85 -15.34 0.84
N ARG A 56 -8.71 -14.74 0.46
CA ARG A 56 -7.55 -14.58 1.37
C ARG A 56 -7.90 -13.74 2.59
N THR A 57 -8.65 -12.66 2.42
CA THR A 57 -9.13 -11.83 3.52
C THR A 57 -10.04 -12.63 4.44
N LEU A 58 -10.95 -13.43 3.89
CA LEU A 58 -11.81 -14.32 4.68
C LEU A 58 -11.01 -15.35 5.46
N LEU A 59 -10.04 -16.02 4.83
CA LEU A 59 -9.16 -16.98 5.50
C LEU A 59 -8.31 -16.31 6.59
N ALA A 60 -7.76 -15.13 6.33
CA ALA A 60 -7.02 -14.36 7.31
C ALA A 60 -7.90 -13.94 8.50
N MET A 61 -9.16 -13.57 8.28
CA MET A 61 -10.11 -13.30 9.37
C MET A 61 -10.43 -14.56 10.18
N LEU A 62 -10.64 -15.70 9.51
CA LEU A 62 -11.02 -16.96 10.17
C LEU A 62 -9.85 -17.60 10.94
N PHE A 63 -8.62 -17.54 10.41
CA PHE A 63 -7.46 -18.22 10.98
C PHE A 63 -6.47 -17.28 11.67
N GLY A 64 -6.48 -15.98 11.36
CA GLY A 64 -5.59 -15.00 11.99
C GLY A 64 -5.81 -14.87 13.49
N ALA A 65 -7.03 -15.09 13.97
CA ALA A 65 -7.34 -15.15 15.40
C ALA A 65 -6.78 -16.39 16.13
N TYR A 66 -6.42 -17.46 15.39
CA TYR A 66 -5.94 -18.72 15.97
C TYR A 66 -4.43 -18.96 15.76
N LEU A 67 -3.79 -18.19 14.88
CA LEU A 67 -2.38 -18.33 14.49
C LEU A 67 -1.64 -17.00 14.57
N ASP A 68 -1.88 -16.21 15.62
CA ASP A 68 -1.12 -14.98 15.86
C ASP A 68 0.33 -15.33 16.19
N LYS A 69 1.24 -15.02 15.26
CA LYS A 69 2.65 -15.33 15.42
C LYS A 69 3.37 -14.37 16.35
N ARG A 70 2.76 -13.26 16.77
CA ARG A 70 3.38 -12.34 17.73
C ARG A 70 3.63 -13.04 19.07
N GLU A 71 2.74 -13.94 19.48
CA GLU A 71 2.93 -14.83 20.64
C GLU A 71 4.20 -15.69 20.53
N LEU A 72 4.53 -16.13 19.32
CA LEU A 72 5.73 -16.93 19.04
C LEU A 72 7.01 -16.10 18.96
N GLN A 73 6.90 -14.77 18.78
CA GLN A 73 8.06 -13.87 18.66
C GLN A 73 8.79 -13.67 19.99
N ASN A 74 8.23 -14.10 21.13
CA ASN A 74 8.95 -14.17 22.41
C ASN A 74 10.23 -15.01 22.33
N ALA A 75 10.27 -16.02 21.44
CA ALA A 75 11.46 -16.83 21.19
C ALA A 75 12.55 -16.10 20.37
N LEU A 76 12.21 -14.99 19.72
CA LEU A 76 13.17 -14.15 19.00
C LEU A 76 13.86 -13.19 19.96
N GLU A 77 15.13 -12.91 19.71
CA GLU A 77 15.93 -12.02 20.54
C GLU A 77 15.31 -10.63 20.66
N SER A 78 15.27 -10.07 21.87
CA SER A 78 14.88 -8.68 22.10
C SER A 78 16.10 -7.79 21.90
N ARG A 79 16.07 -6.89 20.92
CA ARG A 79 17.14 -5.91 20.68
C ARG A 79 16.59 -4.49 20.67
N ILE A 80 17.29 -3.58 21.32
CA ILE A 80 17.11 -2.14 21.21
C ILE A 80 18.34 -1.63 20.44
N ASN A 81 18.10 -1.07 19.26
CA ASN A 81 19.19 -0.57 18.42
C ASN A 81 19.53 0.86 18.80
N ARG A 82 20.74 1.31 18.49
CA ARG A 82 21.13 2.72 18.57
C ARG A 82 21.60 3.19 17.20
N GLN A 83 21.11 4.34 16.76
CA GLN A 83 21.46 4.94 15.49
C GLN A 83 21.96 6.36 15.72
N VAL A 84 23.15 6.67 15.21
CA VAL A 84 23.77 7.99 15.28
C VAL A 84 24.63 8.19 14.04
N GLY A 85 24.51 9.36 13.44
CA GLY A 85 25.33 9.80 12.32
C GLY A 85 26.70 10.29 12.77
N PRO A 86 27.62 10.50 11.82
CA PRO A 86 29.02 10.84 12.11
C PRO A 86 29.19 12.20 12.81
N ASP A 87 28.21 13.10 12.67
CA ASP A 87 28.22 14.44 13.26
C ASP A 87 27.48 14.52 14.61
N GLY A 88 27.10 13.38 15.18
CA GLY A 88 26.32 13.29 16.42
C GLY A 88 24.82 13.57 16.24
N GLY A 89 24.36 13.96 15.05
CA GLY A 89 22.94 13.98 14.68
C GLY A 89 22.55 12.71 13.92
N LEU A 90 21.39 12.67 13.28
CA LEU A 90 20.96 11.56 12.42
C LEU A 90 20.08 12.04 11.26
N TRP A 91 20.32 11.52 10.06
CA TRP A 91 19.38 11.56 8.95
C TRP A 91 18.57 10.26 8.88
N LEU A 92 17.26 10.39 8.77
CA LEU A 92 16.31 9.28 8.78
C LEU A 92 15.29 9.45 7.64
N ASP A 93 15.15 8.44 6.80
CA ASP A 93 14.12 8.39 5.77
C ASP A 93 12.93 7.55 6.23
N TYR A 94 11.72 7.96 5.85
CA TYR A 94 10.49 7.20 6.07
C TYR A 94 9.70 7.07 4.77
N VAL A 95 9.31 5.84 4.44
CA VAL A 95 8.52 5.50 3.25
C VAL A 95 7.52 4.40 3.60
N ALA A 96 6.32 4.40 3.03
CA ALA A 96 5.32 3.36 3.26
C ALA A 96 4.51 3.07 1.99
N ASP A 97 3.79 1.95 1.99
CA ASP A 97 2.90 1.49 0.90
C ASP A 97 3.68 1.27 -0.40
N LEU A 98 4.54 0.26 -0.37
CA LEU A 98 5.46 -0.15 -1.44
C LEU A 98 4.90 -1.34 -2.23
N GLY A 99 5.45 -1.60 -3.41
CA GLY A 99 5.28 -2.91 -4.05
C GLY A 99 3.97 -3.14 -4.81
N ASP A 100 3.21 -2.09 -5.13
CA ASP A 100 2.07 -2.18 -6.06
C ASP A 100 2.54 -2.26 -7.52
N GLY A 101 3.48 -1.41 -7.91
CA GLY A 101 4.07 -1.40 -9.24
C GLY A 101 5.56 -1.08 -9.21
N PHE A 102 6.31 -1.68 -10.13
CA PHE A 102 7.77 -1.53 -10.24
C PHE A 102 8.18 -0.06 -10.42
N ASN A 103 7.57 0.65 -11.37
CA ASN A 103 7.97 2.03 -11.70
C ASN A 103 7.85 2.98 -10.52
N ALA A 104 6.73 2.92 -9.79
CA ALA A 104 6.52 3.74 -8.60
C ALA A 104 7.48 3.36 -7.47
N THR A 105 7.54 2.07 -7.13
CA THR A 105 8.39 1.57 -6.04
C THR A 105 9.87 1.84 -6.31
N TYR A 106 10.33 1.56 -7.53
CA TYR A 106 11.72 1.74 -7.93
C TYR A 106 12.10 3.22 -8.06
N SER A 107 11.20 4.11 -8.50
CA SER A 107 11.47 5.55 -8.49
C SER A 107 11.75 6.08 -7.08
N VAL A 108 10.97 5.65 -6.10
CA VAL A 108 11.19 6.05 -4.70
C VAL A 108 12.45 5.39 -4.14
N ALA A 109 12.65 4.09 -4.37
CA ALA A 109 13.86 3.38 -3.94
C ALA A 109 15.14 4.01 -4.53
N TYR A 110 15.11 4.37 -5.81
CA TYR A 110 16.21 5.05 -6.50
C TYR A 110 16.56 6.38 -5.81
N LEU A 111 15.57 7.22 -5.50
CA LEU A 111 15.78 8.50 -4.81
C LEU A 111 16.32 8.32 -3.39
N LEU A 112 15.80 7.34 -2.64
CA LEU A 112 16.30 6.99 -1.31
C LEU A 112 17.76 6.52 -1.35
N ALA A 113 18.13 5.80 -2.40
CA ALA A 113 19.48 5.28 -2.59
C ALA A 113 20.51 6.34 -3.02
N GLN A 114 20.09 7.51 -3.54
CA GLN A 114 21.04 8.51 -4.00
C GLN A 114 21.87 9.08 -2.84
N PRO A 115 23.19 9.30 -3.02
CA PRO A 115 24.06 9.86 -1.98
C PRO A 115 23.59 11.21 -1.44
N GLU A 116 22.96 12.00 -2.30
CA GLU A 116 22.40 13.31 -1.97
C GLU A 116 21.23 13.61 -2.92
N LEU A 117 20.23 14.34 -2.41
CA LEU A 117 19.15 14.92 -3.19
C LEU A 117 19.19 16.44 -3.07
N THR A 118 18.93 17.14 -4.17
CA THR A 118 18.68 18.60 -4.13
C THR A 118 17.19 18.84 -4.29
N VAL A 119 16.53 19.37 -3.26
CA VAL A 119 15.08 19.61 -3.22
C VAL A 119 14.85 21.03 -2.73
N ASP A 120 14.17 21.86 -3.52
CA ASP A 120 13.85 23.26 -3.17
C ASP A 120 15.07 24.07 -2.68
N GLY A 121 16.24 23.85 -3.28
CA GLY A 121 17.50 24.50 -2.89
C GLY A 121 18.21 23.90 -1.67
N HIS A 122 17.60 22.93 -1.01
CA HIS A 122 18.21 22.16 0.08
C HIS A 122 18.98 20.96 -0.46
N ARG A 123 20.23 20.81 -0.04
CA ARG A 123 21.03 19.60 -0.26
C ARG A 123 20.81 18.64 0.90
N LEU A 124 20.20 17.50 0.62
CA LEU A 124 19.77 16.52 1.59
C LEU A 124 20.57 15.23 1.40
N PRO A 125 21.56 14.92 2.27
CA PRO A 125 22.34 13.69 2.15
C PRO A 125 21.46 12.46 2.36
N ARG A 126 21.93 11.30 1.88
CA ARG A 126 21.30 10.00 2.13
C ARG A 126 21.13 9.76 3.63
N ALA A 127 19.97 9.25 4.03
CA ALA A 127 19.72 8.91 5.41
C ALA A 127 20.54 7.69 5.86
N GLN A 128 21.00 7.70 7.11
CA GLN A 128 21.67 6.56 7.73
C GLN A 128 20.65 5.51 8.20
N THR A 129 19.40 5.91 8.40
CA THR A 129 18.30 5.02 8.80
C THR A 129 17.15 5.14 7.82
N LEU A 130 16.62 4.01 7.34
CA LEU A 130 15.40 3.93 6.55
C LEU A 130 14.33 3.20 7.35
N VAL A 131 13.12 3.76 7.39
CA VAL A 131 11.95 3.13 7.99
C VAL A 131 10.91 2.87 6.91
N MET A 132 10.56 1.60 6.72
CA MET A 132 9.42 1.17 5.93
C MET A 132 8.18 1.11 6.82
N GLY A 133 7.20 1.96 6.56
CA GLY A 133 6.18 2.37 7.53
C GLY A 133 4.84 1.63 7.50
N GLY A 134 4.75 0.51 6.78
CA GLY A 134 3.50 -0.19 6.47
C GLY A 134 3.48 -0.65 5.02
N ASP A 135 2.81 -1.79 4.78
CA ASP A 135 2.56 -2.42 3.48
C ASP A 135 3.77 -2.43 2.53
N GLN A 136 4.63 -3.44 2.67
CA GLN A 136 5.80 -3.54 1.80
C GLN A 136 5.53 -4.30 0.49
N VAL A 137 4.34 -4.88 0.33
CA VAL A 137 4.00 -5.68 -0.86
C VAL A 137 2.48 -5.67 -1.14
N TYR A 138 2.12 -5.65 -2.41
CA TYR A 138 0.74 -5.82 -2.87
C TYR A 138 0.62 -6.92 -3.95
N PRO A 139 -0.56 -7.52 -4.14
CA PRO A 139 -1.79 -7.35 -3.35
C PRO A 139 -1.74 -8.10 -2.01
N SER A 140 -0.80 -9.03 -1.83
CA SER A 140 -0.68 -9.79 -0.59
C SER A 140 0.71 -10.38 -0.44
N ALA A 141 1.15 -10.52 0.81
CA ALA A 141 2.38 -11.21 1.16
C ALA A 141 2.52 -12.59 0.53
N ALA A 142 3.67 -12.80 -0.09
CA ALA A 142 4.23 -14.08 -0.51
C ALA A 142 5.72 -13.87 -0.76
N TYR A 143 6.56 -14.90 -0.59
CA TYR A 143 8.01 -14.78 -0.77
C TYR A 143 8.38 -14.19 -2.15
N GLU A 144 7.88 -14.80 -3.23
CA GLU A 144 8.12 -14.31 -4.61
C GLU A 144 7.59 -12.89 -4.81
N ALA A 145 6.42 -12.55 -4.23
CA ALA A 145 5.86 -11.21 -4.34
C ALA A 145 6.76 -10.16 -3.68
N TYR A 146 7.34 -10.45 -2.51
CA TYR A 146 8.32 -9.55 -1.89
C TYR A 146 9.57 -9.38 -2.72
N GLU A 147 10.13 -10.47 -3.26
CA GLU A 147 11.32 -10.42 -4.12
C GLU A 147 11.05 -9.55 -5.36
N ASP A 148 9.96 -9.81 -6.08
CA ASP A 148 9.66 -9.13 -7.34
C ASP A 148 9.20 -7.67 -7.18
N ARG A 149 8.51 -7.35 -6.08
CA ARG A 149 7.82 -6.07 -5.94
C ARG A 149 8.49 -5.11 -4.98
N CYS A 150 9.33 -5.59 -4.07
CA CYS A 150 9.92 -4.75 -3.03
C CYS A 150 11.43 -4.97 -2.90
N LYS A 151 11.86 -6.16 -2.48
CA LYS A 151 13.28 -6.46 -2.22
C LYS A 151 14.14 -6.34 -3.46
N GLY A 152 13.75 -6.94 -4.57
CA GLY A 152 14.47 -6.85 -5.85
C GLY A 152 14.61 -5.41 -6.34
N PRO A 153 13.52 -4.61 -6.42
CA PRO A 153 13.61 -3.19 -6.74
C PRO A 153 14.53 -2.39 -5.81
N TYR A 154 14.45 -2.58 -4.49
CA TYR A 154 15.34 -1.86 -3.56
C TYR A 154 16.79 -2.34 -3.69
N GLN A 155 17.04 -3.64 -3.85
CA GLN A 155 18.36 -4.18 -4.13
C GLN A 155 18.93 -3.59 -5.43
N ALA A 156 18.12 -3.46 -6.48
CA ALA A 156 18.56 -2.79 -7.70
C ALA A 156 18.83 -1.28 -7.50
N ALA A 157 18.24 -0.64 -6.50
CA ALA A 157 18.44 0.77 -6.21
C ALA A 157 19.71 1.00 -5.38
N LEU A 158 19.98 0.16 -4.39
CA LEU A 158 21.21 0.15 -3.61
C LEU A 158 21.73 -1.30 -3.52
N PRO A 159 22.60 -1.74 -4.46
CA PRO A 159 23.00 -3.16 -4.54
C PRO A 159 23.94 -3.61 -3.44
N CYS A 160 24.93 -2.78 -3.13
CA CYS A 160 25.93 -3.06 -2.10
C CYS A 160 25.87 -1.99 -1.00
N PRO A 161 26.25 -2.34 0.24
CA PRO A 161 26.30 -1.37 1.32
C PRO A 161 27.32 -0.27 1.00
N PRO A 162 26.91 1.01 1.01
CA PRO A 162 27.85 2.12 0.93
C PRO A 162 28.65 2.24 2.24
N PRO A 163 29.72 3.05 2.30
CA PRO A 163 30.58 3.17 3.47
C PRO A 163 29.85 3.48 4.78
N GLU A 164 28.80 4.28 4.72
CA GLU A 164 27.99 4.64 5.89
C GLU A 164 27.01 3.54 6.37
N ARG A 165 26.88 2.43 5.61
CA ARG A 165 26.12 1.22 5.97
C ARG A 165 24.73 1.51 6.57
N PRO A 166 23.78 2.05 5.78
CA PRO A 166 22.49 2.46 6.28
C PRO A 166 21.69 1.28 6.83
N THR A 167 20.96 1.51 7.92
CA THR A 167 20.13 0.49 8.58
C THR A 167 18.67 0.66 8.19
N LEU A 168 17.97 -0.45 7.94
CA LEU A 168 16.56 -0.52 7.62
C LEU A 168 15.76 -1.13 8.78
N PHE A 169 14.64 -0.48 9.09
CA PHE A 169 13.57 -0.98 9.94
C PHE A 169 12.26 -0.97 9.14
N ALA A 170 11.33 -1.84 9.51
CA ALA A 170 10.05 -2.02 8.85
C ALA A 170 8.94 -2.26 9.88
N VAL A 171 7.79 -1.65 9.65
CA VAL A 171 6.53 -1.87 10.33
C VAL A 171 5.60 -2.62 9.38
N PRO A 172 5.05 -3.78 9.76
CA PRO A 172 4.15 -4.52 8.89
C PRO A 172 2.77 -3.86 8.80
N GLY A 173 2.26 -3.68 7.59
CA GLY A 173 0.88 -3.29 7.32
C GLY A 173 -0.05 -4.49 7.12
N ASN A 174 -1.31 -4.23 6.80
CA ASN A 174 -2.31 -5.29 6.65
C ASN A 174 -2.00 -6.22 5.46
N HIS A 175 -1.34 -5.74 4.41
CA HIS A 175 -0.98 -6.56 3.25
C HIS A 175 0.19 -7.51 3.53
N ASP A 176 1.05 -7.16 4.49
CA ASP A 176 2.15 -8.00 4.97
C ASP A 176 1.63 -9.16 5.83
N TRP A 177 0.44 -9.01 6.42
CA TRP A 177 -0.18 -10.00 7.30
C TRP A 177 -0.94 -11.13 6.59
N TYR A 178 -1.20 -11.02 5.27
CA TYR A 178 -2.02 -12.00 4.55
C TYR A 178 -1.42 -13.42 4.46
N ASP A 179 -0.12 -13.60 4.72
CA ASP A 179 0.53 -14.92 4.85
C ASP A 179 0.81 -15.33 6.30
N GLY A 180 0.17 -14.63 7.26
CA GLY A 180 0.44 -14.76 8.69
C GLY A 180 1.82 -14.24 9.08
N LEU A 181 2.28 -13.13 8.46
CA LEU A 181 3.55 -12.44 8.74
C LEU A 181 4.81 -13.29 8.47
N THR A 182 4.69 -14.37 7.69
CA THR A 182 5.79 -15.33 7.48
C THR A 182 6.92 -14.71 6.67
N ALA A 183 6.59 -14.16 5.51
CA ALA A 183 7.56 -13.58 4.60
C ALA A 183 8.19 -12.31 5.20
N PHE A 184 7.40 -11.49 5.90
CA PHE A 184 7.89 -10.30 6.60
C PHE A 184 8.99 -10.65 7.62
N LEU A 185 8.71 -11.56 8.56
CA LEU A 185 9.70 -11.97 9.57
C LEU A 185 10.94 -12.61 8.92
N ARG A 186 10.75 -13.30 7.81
CA ARG A 186 11.85 -13.89 7.02
C ARG A 186 12.73 -12.85 6.31
N LEU A 187 12.24 -11.65 6.05
CA LEU A 187 13.02 -10.63 5.35
C LEU A 187 13.63 -9.62 6.32
N PHE A 188 12.85 -9.17 7.31
CA PHE A 188 13.24 -8.07 8.17
C PHE A 188 13.75 -8.50 9.55
N ALA A 189 13.34 -9.67 10.05
CA ALA A 189 13.65 -10.14 11.41
C ALA A 189 14.60 -11.35 11.46
N ARG A 190 15.12 -11.83 10.32
CA ARG A 190 16.06 -12.96 10.30
C ARG A 190 17.40 -12.62 10.94
N SER A 191 17.98 -13.61 11.61
CA SER A 191 19.30 -13.51 12.24
C SER A 191 20.47 -13.86 11.32
N ARG A 192 20.27 -14.75 10.35
CA ARG A 192 21.23 -15.10 9.29
C ARG A 192 20.89 -14.26 8.05
N ASP A 193 21.84 -13.48 7.57
CA ASP A 193 21.75 -12.58 6.40
C ASP A 193 20.86 -11.33 6.60
N ARG A 194 21.28 -10.44 7.51
CA ARG A 194 20.61 -9.18 7.85
C ARG A 194 20.82 -8.08 6.82
N HIS A 195 20.44 -8.31 5.57
CA HIS A 195 20.54 -7.28 4.53
C HIS A 195 19.33 -7.25 3.61
N PHE A 196 19.07 -6.07 3.07
CA PHE A 196 18.03 -5.77 2.11
C PHE A 196 18.69 -4.90 1.03
N GLY A 197 19.25 -5.51 -0.01
CA GLY A 197 20.26 -4.83 -0.85
C GLY A 197 21.43 -4.33 -0.01
N GLY A 198 21.78 -3.06 -0.15
CA GLY A 198 22.82 -2.37 0.62
C GLY A 198 22.38 -1.83 1.98
N TRP A 199 21.11 -2.02 2.37
CA TRP A 199 20.65 -1.69 3.72
C TRP A 199 20.81 -2.89 4.67
N GLY A 200 21.33 -2.67 5.87
CA GLY A 200 21.36 -3.70 6.92
C GLY A 200 20.04 -3.74 7.69
N THR A 201 19.46 -4.92 7.97
CA THR A 201 18.20 -5.00 8.74
C THR A 201 18.45 -4.94 10.25
N GLY A 202 17.81 -3.99 10.93
CA GLY A 202 18.06 -3.70 12.35
C GLY A 202 17.18 -4.46 13.34
N GLN A 203 15.95 -4.82 12.96
CA GLN A 203 14.99 -5.45 13.87
C GLN A 203 15.18 -6.97 13.99
N SER A 204 14.64 -7.53 15.07
CA SER A 204 14.58 -8.98 15.33
C SER A 204 13.16 -9.48 15.54
N ARG A 205 12.18 -8.57 15.56
CA ARG A 205 10.75 -8.82 15.72
C ARG A 205 9.98 -7.93 14.74
N SER A 206 8.68 -8.12 14.66
CA SER A 206 7.73 -7.32 13.86
C SER A 206 7.62 -5.86 14.31
N TYR A 207 7.93 -5.61 15.58
CA TYR A 207 8.04 -4.31 16.22
C TYR A 207 9.50 -4.05 16.66
N PHE A 208 9.83 -2.79 16.90
CA PHE A 208 11.19 -2.39 17.26
C PHE A 208 11.25 -1.08 18.04
N ALA A 209 12.36 -0.88 18.74
CA ALA A 209 12.76 0.38 19.35
C ALA A 209 14.20 0.74 18.95
N VAL A 210 14.41 2.03 18.67
CA VAL A 210 15.72 2.59 18.31
C VAL A 210 16.00 3.84 19.13
N GLU A 211 17.12 3.84 19.83
CA GLU A 211 17.73 5.01 20.46
C GLU A 211 18.33 5.92 19.38
N LEU A 212 17.88 7.16 19.32
CA LEU A 212 18.36 8.19 18.39
C LEU A 212 19.08 9.31 19.18
N PRO A 213 19.79 10.23 18.50
CA PRO A 213 20.53 11.28 19.19
C PRO A 213 19.63 12.25 19.96
N ALA A 214 20.20 12.90 20.98
CA ALA A 214 19.52 13.91 21.80
C ALA A 214 18.20 13.41 22.44
N ASP A 215 18.24 12.24 23.08
CA ASP A 215 17.09 11.61 23.77
C ASP A 215 15.86 11.41 22.88
N TRP A 216 16.06 11.32 21.57
CA TRP A 216 15.02 10.87 20.66
C TRP A 216 14.93 9.34 20.63
N TRP A 217 13.73 8.84 20.44
CA TRP A 217 13.44 7.42 20.31
C TRP A 217 12.51 7.21 19.11
N LEU A 218 12.78 6.18 18.33
CA LEU A 218 11.86 5.69 17.30
C LEU A 218 11.30 4.35 17.74
N LEU A 219 9.97 4.27 17.84
CA LEU A 219 9.25 3.05 18.17
C LEU A 219 8.35 2.66 16.99
N GLY A 220 8.48 1.43 16.51
CA GLY A 220 7.62 0.86 15.46
C GLY A 220 6.70 -0.20 16.05
N LEU A 221 5.37 -0.04 15.89
CA LEU A 221 4.35 -0.94 16.43
C LEU A 221 3.79 -1.88 15.37
N ASP A 222 3.52 -3.13 15.75
CA ASP A 222 2.73 -4.08 14.94
C ASP A 222 1.32 -4.22 15.52
N ASP A 223 0.38 -3.49 14.92
CA ASP A 223 -1.01 -3.37 15.36
C ASP A 223 -1.98 -4.29 14.59
N GLN A 224 -1.49 -5.18 13.70
CA GLN A 224 -2.29 -6.18 12.95
C GLN A 224 -3.71 -5.69 12.56
N SER A 225 -3.81 -4.58 11.84
CA SER A 225 -5.09 -3.97 11.41
C SER A 225 -6.02 -3.48 12.55
N GLY A 226 -5.47 -3.04 13.67
CA GLY A 226 -6.22 -2.50 14.81
C GLY A 226 -6.66 -3.55 15.83
N SER A 227 -5.96 -4.69 15.90
CA SER A 227 -6.14 -5.64 17.01
C SER A 227 -5.48 -5.08 18.28
N TYR A 228 -5.74 -5.69 19.45
CA TYR A 228 -5.01 -5.29 20.64
C TYR A 228 -3.52 -5.64 20.51
N LEU A 229 -2.65 -4.81 21.10
CA LEU A 229 -1.24 -5.16 21.26
C LEU A 229 -1.14 -6.38 22.16
N ASP A 230 -0.38 -7.38 21.70
CA ASP A 230 -0.13 -8.63 22.43
C ASP A 230 0.80 -8.43 23.64
N ASP A 231 0.72 -9.35 24.59
CA ASP A 231 1.53 -9.33 25.81
C ASP A 231 3.06 -9.34 25.52
N PRO A 232 3.60 -10.17 24.59
CA PRO A 232 5.00 -10.09 24.16
C PRO A 232 5.48 -8.69 23.76
N GLN A 233 4.68 -7.98 22.96
CA GLN A 233 4.98 -6.65 22.46
C GLN A 233 4.89 -5.61 23.58
N LEU A 234 3.89 -5.70 24.45
CA LEU A 234 3.79 -4.83 25.63
C LEU A 234 5.00 -5.03 26.56
N ALA A 235 5.38 -6.27 26.86
CA ALA A 235 6.54 -6.56 27.69
C ALA A 235 7.86 -6.04 27.09
N TYR A 236 8.01 -6.10 25.75
CA TYR A 236 9.14 -5.49 25.06
C TYR A 236 9.19 -3.97 25.27
N PHE A 237 8.07 -3.29 25.10
CA PHE A 237 8.02 -1.84 25.25
C PHE A 237 8.04 -1.37 26.71
N ASP A 238 7.65 -2.20 27.68
CA ASP A 238 7.87 -1.93 29.10
C ASP A 238 9.37 -1.87 29.44
N GLU A 239 10.19 -2.73 28.83
CA GLU A 239 11.64 -2.66 28.98
C GLU A 239 12.22 -1.40 28.34
N VAL A 240 11.69 -1.00 27.18
CA VAL A 240 12.05 0.29 26.54
C VAL A 240 11.65 1.46 27.44
N ALA A 241 10.46 1.43 28.03
CA ALA A 241 9.92 2.48 28.88
C ALA A 241 10.79 2.75 30.13
N ARG A 242 11.48 1.72 30.66
CA ARG A 242 12.45 1.90 31.76
C ARG A 242 13.63 2.80 31.41
N ARG A 243 13.93 2.98 30.12
CA ARG A 243 15.00 3.86 29.62
C ARG A 243 14.50 5.23 29.18
N LEU A 244 13.18 5.43 29.14
CA LEU A 244 12.57 6.71 28.84
C LEU A 244 12.50 7.57 30.11
N GLY A 245 12.64 8.88 29.93
CA GLY A 245 12.45 9.84 31.00
C GLY A 245 11.76 11.13 30.52
N PRO A 246 11.58 12.12 31.41
CA PRO A 246 10.88 13.37 31.09
C PRO A 246 11.49 14.18 29.94
N GLY A 247 12.79 14.01 29.66
CA GLY A 247 13.48 14.63 28.53
C GLY A 247 13.30 13.91 27.20
N SER A 248 12.84 12.65 27.23
CA SER A 248 12.78 11.80 26.04
C SER A 248 11.68 12.24 25.07
N ARG A 249 12.01 12.19 23.78
CA ARG A 249 11.14 12.55 22.67
C ARG A 249 10.90 11.34 21.78
N VAL A 250 9.64 11.00 21.50
CA VAL A 250 9.30 9.77 20.78
C VAL A 250 8.70 10.08 19.41
N ILE A 251 9.25 9.41 18.39
CA ILE A 251 8.62 9.19 17.08
C ILE A 251 7.95 7.81 17.13
N LEU A 252 6.64 7.77 16.92
CA LEU A 252 5.87 6.54 16.90
C LEU A 252 5.45 6.21 15.47
N ALA A 253 6.04 5.17 14.89
CA ALA A 253 5.68 4.63 13.59
C ALA A 253 4.63 3.53 13.74
N VAL A 254 3.49 3.70 13.06
CA VAL A 254 2.34 2.79 13.14
C VAL A 254 1.85 2.43 11.75
N PRO A 255 1.23 1.25 11.54
CA PRO A 255 0.91 0.76 10.21
C PRO A 255 -0.21 1.52 9.51
N ALA A 256 -1.13 2.14 10.27
CA ALA A 256 -2.22 2.92 9.70
C ALA A 256 -2.47 4.25 10.45
N PRO A 257 -2.93 5.31 9.74
CA PRO A 257 -3.19 6.63 10.31
C PRO A 257 -4.54 6.61 11.00
N THR A 258 -4.63 5.87 12.11
CA THR A 258 -5.89 5.63 12.81
C THR A 258 -6.52 6.92 13.32
N TRP A 259 -5.76 8.00 13.50
CA TRP A 259 -6.27 9.33 13.81
C TRP A 259 -7.18 9.92 12.72
N VAL A 260 -6.99 9.57 11.43
CA VAL A 260 -7.92 9.94 10.35
C VAL A 260 -9.08 8.96 10.30
N LYS A 261 -8.81 7.66 10.41
CA LYS A 261 -9.86 6.62 10.39
C LYS A 261 -10.86 6.78 11.54
N ALA A 262 -10.40 7.32 12.67
CA ALA A 262 -11.19 7.55 13.87
C ALA A 262 -12.34 8.56 13.69
N VAL A 263 -12.31 9.40 12.65
CA VAL A 263 -13.41 10.30 12.30
C VAL A 263 -14.68 9.54 11.92
N ASP A 264 -14.53 8.42 11.20
CA ASP A 264 -15.64 7.56 10.81
C ASP A 264 -15.80 6.35 11.75
N HIS A 265 -14.72 5.91 12.41
CA HIS A 265 -14.67 4.73 13.29
C HIS A 265 -14.01 5.07 14.64
N PRO A 266 -14.73 5.60 15.63
CA PRO A 266 -14.16 6.18 16.85
C PRO A 266 -13.20 5.29 17.64
N THR A 267 -13.34 3.97 17.56
CA THR A 267 -12.48 3.00 18.25
C THR A 267 -11.15 2.73 17.55
N ALA A 268 -10.95 3.21 16.31
CA ALA A 268 -9.75 2.91 15.53
C ALA A 268 -8.46 3.43 16.19
N TYR A 269 -8.53 4.50 17.00
CA TYR A 269 -7.37 5.07 17.67
C TYR A 269 -7.09 4.44 19.06
N ASP A 270 -7.95 3.55 19.54
CA ASP A 270 -7.91 3.07 20.93
C ASP A 270 -6.60 2.33 21.26
N SER A 271 -6.07 1.49 20.37
CA SER A 271 -4.79 0.77 20.57
C SER A 271 -3.60 1.74 20.71
N ILE A 272 -3.54 2.77 19.85
CA ILE A 272 -2.49 3.80 19.91
C ILE A 272 -2.62 4.64 21.19
N ASP A 273 -3.84 5.06 21.54
CA ASP A 273 -4.09 5.80 22.78
C ASP A 273 -3.71 4.97 24.01
N TYR A 274 -4.07 3.69 24.03
CA TYR A 274 -3.70 2.76 25.08
C TYR A 274 -2.19 2.66 25.25
N PHE A 275 -1.45 2.48 24.15
CA PHE A 275 0.01 2.42 24.18
C PHE A 275 0.63 3.70 24.73
N ILE A 276 0.22 4.86 24.21
CA ILE A 276 0.74 6.16 24.66
C ILE A 276 0.44 6.37 26.14
N ARG A 277 -0.78 6.12 26.58
CA ARG A 277 -1.24 6.39 27.95
C ARG A 277 -0.64 5.41 28.96
N THR A 278 -0.40 4.17 28.58
CA THR A 278 -0.02 3.08 29.50
C THR A 278 1.49 2.86 29.52
N ILE A 279 2.17 3.03 28.39
CA ILE A 279 3.60 2.75 28.27
C ILE A 279 4.43 4.04 28.32
N ILE A 280 4.06 5.05 27.52
CA ILE A 280 4.90 6.24 27.33
C ILE A 280 4.63 7.30 28.40
N ALA A 281 3.37 7.71 28.59
CA ALA A 281 3.01 8.81 29.48
C ALA A 281 3.50 8.64 30.93
N PRO A 282 3.50 7.43 31.55
CA PRO A 282 4.00 7.25 32.90
C PRO A 282 5.50 7.55 33.07
N THR A 283 6.29 7.47 32.00
CA THR A 283 7.73 7.78 32.01
C THR A 283 8.02 9.29 32.00
N GLY A 284 6.99 10.11 31.75
CA GLY A 284 7.13 11.54 31.50
C GLY A 284 7.61 11.90 30.07
N ALA A 285 7.96 10.92 29.25
CA ALA A 285 8.39 11.15 27.87
C ALA A 285 7.27 11.73 26.99
N HIS A 286 7.68 12.45 25.95
CA HIS A 286 6.78 13.13 25.04
C HIS A 286 6.79 12.50 23.65
N VAL A 287 5.65 11.98 23.21
CA VAL A 287 5.46 11.60 21.80
C VAL A 287 5.27 12.88 20.99
N ARG A 288 6.24 13.21 20.13
CA ARG A 288 6.27 14.45 19.33
C ARG A 288 5.81 14.25 17.88
N LEU A 289 5.91 13.02 17.38
CA LEU A 289 5.52 12.66 16.02
C LEU A 289 4.84 11.28 16.02
N LEU A 290 3.63 11.19 15.48
CA LEU A 290 3.07 9.93 15.00
C LEU A 290 3.20 9.92 13.48
N ILE A 291 3.67 8.80 12.93
CA ILE A 291 3.90 8.65 11.51
C ILE A 291 3.36 7.32 11.00
N SER A 292 2.72 7.33 9.83
CA SER A 292 2.08 6.15 9.24
C SER A 292 2.03 6.18 7.71
N GLY A 293 1.71 5.03 7.10
CA GLY A 293 1.35 4.84 5.69
C GLY A 293 -0.16 4.61 5.49
N ASP A 294 -0.53 3.51 4.83
CA ASP A 294 -1.87 2.94 4.56
C ASP A 294 -2.78 3.80 3.67
N LEU A 295 -2.82 5.11 3.89
CA LEU A 295 -3.44 6.03 2.95
C LEU A 295 -2.35 6.54 2.02
N HIS A 296 -2.46 6.16 0.74
CA HIS A 296 -1.39 6.33 -0.25
C HIS A 296 -1.21 7.77 -0.74
N HIS A 297 -0.96 8.69 0.18
CA HIS A 297 -0.72 10.11 -0.02
C HIS A 297 0.12 10.69 1.13
N TYR A 298 0.43 11.98 1.04
CA TYR A 298 0.96 12.74 2.17
C TYR A 298 -0.13 13.61 2.82
N ALA A 299 -0.19 13.60 4.15
CA ALA A 299 -0.99 14.52 4.94
C ALA A 299 -0.32 14.81 6.28
N ARG A 300 -0.39 16.06 6.75
CA ARG A 300 0.12 16.48 8.05
C ARG A 300 -0.96 17.22 8.82
N TYR A 301 -1.29 16.69 9.99
CA TYR A 301 -2.12 17.37 10.97
C TYR A 301 -1.24 17.92 12.10
N ALA A 302 -1.37 19.21 12.38
CA ALA A 302 -0.65 19.90 13.42
C ALA A 302 -1.55 20.09 14.65
N GLY A 303 -1.03 19.72 15.82
CA GLY A 303 -1.72 19.91 17.10
C GLY A 303 -0.81 20.52 18.16
N PRO A 304 -1.35 20.73 19.38
CA PRO A 304 -0.64 21.44 20.44
C PRO A 304 0.53 20.64 21.03
N ASP A 305 0.45 19.32 21.07
CA ASP A 305 1.44 18.46 21.73
C ASP A 305 2.33 17.67 20.76
N ARG A 306 1.82 17.35 19.56
CA ARG A 306 2.53 16.53 18.57
C ARG A 306 2.09 16.82 17.13
N GLN A 307 2.85 16.28 16.18
CA GLN A 307 2.49 16.22 14.76
C GLN A 307 1.98 14.83 14.40
N LEU A 308 0.97 14.75 13.52
CA LEU A 308 0.46 13.49 12.98
C LEU A 308 0.69 13.50 11.47
N VAL A 309 1.48 12.56 10.96
CA VAL A 309 1.89 12.54 9.56
C VAL A 309 1.53 11.21 8.91
N THR A 310 0.78 11.29 7.82
CA THR A 310 0.54 10.19 6.90
C THR A 310 1.46 10.40 5.70
N CYS A 311 2.23 9.38 5.32
CA CYS A 311 3.13 9.42 4.16
C CYS A 311 3.19 8.06 3.47
N GLY A 312 2.08 7.68 2.81
CA GLY A 312 1.92 6.41 2.10
C GLY A 312 2.26 6.45 0.61
N GLY A 313 3.13 7.36 0.20
CA GLY A 313 3.40 7.61 -1.22
C GLY A 313 4.51 6.75 -1.80
N GLY A 314 4.85 5.59 -1.24
CA GLY A 314 6.08 4.87 -1.56
C GLY A 314 6.06 4.04 -2.84
N GLY A 315 4.91 3.52 -3.25
CA GLY A 315 4.81 2.65 -4.43
C GLY A 315 3.39 2.29 -4.84
N ALA A 316 2.43 2.36 -3.91
CA ALA A 316 1.03 2.06 -4.12
C ALA A 316 0.31 3.10 -5.00
N TYR A 317 -0.84 2.72 -5.57
CA TYR A 317 -1.67 3.66 -6.32
C TYR A 317 -2.09 4.83 -5.42
N LEU A 318 -2.18 6.05 -5.95
CA LEU A 318 -2.54 7.25 -5.17
C LEU A 318 -3.91 7.11 -4.48
N TYR A 319 -4.00 7.46 -3.19
CA TYR A 319 -5.26 7.63 -2.46
C TYR A 319 -5.65 9.13 -2.39
N PRO A 320 -6.93 9.51 -2.48
CA PRO A 320 -7.31 10.92 -2.56
C PRO A 320 -7.05 11.72 -1.29
N THR A 321 -6.73 13.01 -1.48
CA THR A 321 -6.53 13.99 -0.40
C THR A 321 -7.66 15.01 -0.28
N HIS A 322 -8.53 15.12 -1.29
CA HIS A 322 -9.59 16.12 -1.36
C HIS A 322 -10.81 15.85 -0.47
N LYS A 323 -10.82 14.69 0.20
CA LYS A 323 -11.81 14.29 1.21
C LYS A 323 -11.22 14.17 2.61
N LEU A 324 -9.96 14.54 2.79
CA LEU A 324 -9.36 14.62 4.12
C LEU A 324 -10.13 15.64 4.97
N PRO A 325 -10.46 15.32 6.22
CA PRO A 325 -11.06 16.28 7.13
C PRO A 325 -10.09 17.44 7.38
N GLU A 326 -10.58 18.67 7.39
CA GLU A 326 -9.73 19.84 7.69
C GLU A 326 -9.32 19.86 9.17
N ARG A 327 -10.13 19.25 10.04
CA ARG A 327 -9.92 19.17 11.49
C ARG A 327 -10.25 17.78 12.00
N ILE A 328 -9.43 17.27 12.90
CA ILE A 328 -9.66 16.00 13.60
C ILE A 328 -9.52 16.16 15.12
N GLU A 329 -10.17 15.27 15.86
CA GLU A 329 -10.11 15.22 17.32
C GLU A 329 -9.60 13.84 17.75
N VAL A 330 -8.51 13.83 18.52
CA VAL A 330 -7.75 12.61 18.85
C VAL A 330 -7.34 12.63 20.34
N PRO A 331 -7.71 11.60 21.13
CA PRO A 331 -8.70 10.57 20.83
C PRO A 331 -10.10 11.17 20.55
N PRO A 332 -10.96 10.51 19.75
CA PRO A 332 -12.34 10.98 19.50
C PRO A 332 -13.17 11.05 20.77
N LYS A 333 -14.10 12.00 20.85
CA LYS A 333 -14.99 12.16 22.02
C LYS A 333 -16.00 11.02 22.18
N ASP A 334 -16.32 10.34 21.09
CA ASP A 334 -17.27 9.24 21.00
C ASP A 334 -16.60 7.86 21.07
N THR A 335 -15.32 7.78 21.48
CA THR A 335 -14.69 6.49 21.80
C THR A 335 -15.42 5.78 22.96
N LEU A 336 -15.48 4.46 22.88
CA LEU A 336 -16.02 3.61 23.95
C LEU A 336 -15.02 3.41 25.09
N SER A 337 -13.75 3.79 24.88
CA SER A 337 -12.70 3.68 25.89
C SER A 337 -12.97 4.62 27.08
N ARG A 338 -13.33 4.02 28.23
CA ARG A 338 -13.65 4.76 29.46
C ARG A 338 -12.46 5.47 30.10
N ARG A 339 -11.24 5.10 29.70
CA ARG A 339 -9.98 5.66 30.20
C ARG A 339 -9.21 6.40 29.10
N ALA A 340 -9.87 6.82 28.03
CA ALA A 340 -9.22 7.51 26.93
C ALA A 340 -8.44 8.75 27.41
N SER A 341 -7.31 9.03 26.76
CA SER A 341 -6.59 10.30 27.00
C SER A 341 -7.47 11.50 26.67
N ARG A 342 -7.07 12.66 27.19
CA ARG A 342 -7.76 13.93 26.90
C ARG A 342 -7.77 14.21 25.39
N THR A 343 -8.96 14.36 24.81
CA THR A 343 -9.14 14.77 23.41
C THR A 343 -8.41 16.07 23.12
N ARG A 344 -7.60 16.06 22.06
CA ARG A 344 -6.95 17.22 21.47
C ARG A 344 -7.41 17.41 20.03
N SER A 345 -7.39 18.66 19.57
CA SER A 345 -7.74 19.00 18.21
C SER A 345 -6.48 19.22 17.38
N TYR A 346 -6.53 18.75 16.15
CA TYR A 346 -5.47 18.91 15.16
C TYR A 346 -6.06 19.44 13.86
N GLU A 347 -5.34 20.36 13.22
CA GLU A 347 -5.73 20.99 11.96
C GLU A 347 -4.86 20.48 10.83
N LEU A 348 -5.45 20.28 9.65
CA LEU A 348 -4.74 19.84 8.44
C LEU A 348 -3.82 20.96 7.94
N ALA A 349 -2.53 20.84 8.24
CA ALA A 349 -1.51 21.83 7.92
C ALA A 349 -0.92 21.67 6.51
N GLY A 350 -0.97 20.46 5.94
CA GLY A 350 -0.44 20.19 4.61
C GLY A 350 -0.95 18.86 4.04
N ARG A 351 -1.05 18.77 2.72
CA ARG A 351 -1.43 17.55 1.99
C ARG A 351 -0.77 17.53 0.62
N TYR A 352 -0.45 16.33 0.12
CA TYR A 352 0.03 16.15 -1.25
C TYR A 352 -0.56 14.87 -1.86
N PRO A 353 -1.15 14.93 -3.07
CA PRO A 353 -1.43 16.13 -3.88
C PRO A 353 -2.36 17.13 -3.19
N ASP A 354 -2.38 18.38 -3.66
CA ASP A 354 -3.40 19.34 -3.23
C ASP A 354 -4.82 18.85 -3.56
N ALA A 355 -5.83 19.42 -2.89
CA ALA A 355 -7.20 18.98 -3.03
C ALA A 355 -7.78 19.20 -4.44
N ALA A 356 -7.35 20.23 -5.17
CA ALA A 356 -7.84 20.48 -6.53
C ALA A 356 -7.26 19.45 -7.51
N ARG A 357 -5.96 19.18 -7.44
CA ARG A 357 -5.28 18.15 -8.22
C ARG A 357 -5.83 16.76 -7.92
N SER A 358 -6.07 16.44 -6.65
CA SER A 358 -6.70 15.18 -6.25
C SER A 358 -8.12 15.02 -6.81
N ARG A 359 -8.95 16.07 -6.83
CA ARG A 359 -10.27 16.03 -7.50
C ARG A 359 -10.15 15.79 -9.00
N ARG A 360 -9.20 16.44 -9.66
CA ARG A 360 -8.94 16.27 -11.10
C ARG A 360 -8.54 14.85 -11.44
N TYR A 361 -7.74 14.20 -10.60
CA TYR A 361 -7.41 12.78 -10.78
C TYR A 361 -8.65 11.89 -10.79
N GLY A 362 -9.71 12.22 -10.04
CA GLY A 362 -10.96 11.45 -10.04
C GLY A 362 -11.54 11.23 -11.44
N TRP A 363 -11.45 12.21 -12.34
CA TRP A 363 -11.98 12.11 -13.71
C TRP A 363 -11.21 11.15 -14.61
N GLY A 364 -9.99 10.75 -14.23
CA GLY A 364 -9.20 9.78 -14.99
C GLY A 364 -9.82 8.39 -15.05
N ILE A 365 -10.81 8.10 -14.19
CA ILE A 365 -11.49 6.81 -14.11
C ILE A 365 -12.13 6.38 -15.43
N PHE A 366 -12.73 7.29 -16.21
CA PHE A 366 -13.39 6.96 -17.47
C PHE A 366 -12.44 6.32 -18.49
N ALA A 367 -11.23 6.86 -18.60
CA ALA A 367 -10.20 6.31 -19.49
C ALA A 367 -9.46 5.13 -18.84
N ARG A 368 -9.08 5.25 -17.56
CA ARG A 368 -8.17 4.29 -16.92
C ARG A 368 -8.85 3.00 -16.52
N LEU A 369 -10.13 3.02 -16.11
CA LEU A 369 -10.83 1.82 -15.68
C LEU A 369 -10.80 0.71 -16.73
N PRO A 370 -11.25 0.94 -17.99
CA PRO A 370 -11.23 -0.11 -19.01
C PRO A 370 -9.82 -0.50 -19.47
N LEU A 371 -8.88 0.46 -19.50
CA LEU A 371 -7.51 0.20 -19.95
C LEU A 371 -6.69 -0.59 -18.92
N ARG A 372 -6.85 -0.30 -17.63
CA ARG A 372 -6.12 -0.97 -16.54
C ARG A 372 -6.80 -2.25 -16.08
N ASN A 373 -8.12 -2.37 -16.27
CA ASN A 373 -8.90 -3.53 -15.85
C ASN A 373 -9.69 -4.11 -17.05
N PRO A 374 -9.01 -4.56 -18.13
CA PRO A 374 -9.69 -5.09 -19.30
C PRO A 374 -10.55 -6.32 -18.99
N GLY A 375 -10.11 -7.18 -18.05
CA GLY A 375 -10.89 -8.32 -17.57
C GLY A 375 -12.20 -7.92 -16.87
N PHE A 376 -12.22 -6.77 -16.18
CA PHE A 376 -13.45 -6.24 -15.59
C PHE A 376 -14.43 -5.77 -16.67
N THR A 377 -13.92 -5.07 -17.68
CA THR A 377 -14.70 -4.62 -18.85
C THR A 377 -15.28 -5.81 -19.62
N ALA A 378 -14.47 -6.86 -19.84
CA ALA A 378 -14.90 -8.09 -20.50
C ALA A 378 -16.00 -8.81 -19.69
N LEU A 379 -15.84 -8.91 -18.36
CA LEU A 379 -16.87 -9.46 -17.48
C LEU A 379 -18.20 -8.71 -17.61
N LEU A 380 -18.16 -7.37 -17.58
CA LEU A 380 -19.36 -6.55 -17.76
C LEU A 380 -20.00 -6.78 -19.13
N GLY A 381 -19.19 -6.89 -20.18
CA GLY A 381 -19.64 -7.20 -21.54
C GLY A 381 -20.36 -8.54 -21.64
N ILE A 382 -19.79 -9.59 -21.04
CA ILE A 382 -20.41 -10.93 -20.98
C ILE A 382 -21.74 -10.87 -20.24
N LEU A 383 -21.77 -10.29 -19.04
CA LEU A 383 -22.98 -10.18 -18.23
C LEU A 383 -24.09 -9.41 -18.97
N HIS A 384 -23.76 -8.27 -19.59
CA HIS A 384 -24.75 -7.48 -20.33
C HIS A 384 -25.19 -8.15 -21.64
N THR A 385 -24.32 -8.95 -22.26
CA THR A 385 -24.71 -9.76 -23.43
C THR A 385 -25.67 -10.87 -23.03
N MET A 386 -25.43 -11.56 -21.91
CA MET A 386 -26.36 -12.55 -21.37
C MET A 386 -27.71 -11.94 -20.99
N LEU A 387 -27.71 -10.78 -20.31
CA LEU A 387 -28.95 -10.05 -20.00
C LEU A 387 -29.69 -9.64 -21.27
N MET A 388 -28.97 -9.07 -22.24
CA MET A 388 -29.54 -8.65 -23.51
C MET A 388 -30.21 -9.83 -24.23
N LEU A 389 -29.51 -10.95 -24.42
CA LEU A 389 -30.04 -12.13 -25.11
C LEU A 389 -31.26 -12.71 -24.38
N ALA A 390 -31.24 -12.71 -23.05
CA ALA A 390 -32.34 -13.22 -22.26
C ALA A 390 -33.59 -12.30 -22.30
N VAL A 391 -33.41 -10.97 -22.32
CA VAL A 391 -34.52 -10.01 -22.52
C VAL A 391 -35.05 -10.09 -23.96
N ALA A 392 -34.17 -10.12 -24.96
CA ALA A 392 -34.55 -10.23 -26.37
C ALA A 392 -35.30 -11.53 -26.65
N GLY A 393 -34.86 -12.67 -26.09
CA GLY A 393 -35.53 -13.96 -26.21
C GLY A 393 -36.94 -13.99 -25.60
N ILE A 394 -37.18 -13.23 -24.51
CA ILE A 394 -38.52 -13.06 -23.95
C ILE A 394 -39.38 -12.15 -24.84
N ALA A 395 -38.82 -11.06 -25.36
CA ALA A 395 -39.54 -10.07 -26.15
C ALA A 395 -39.96 -10.59 -27.53
N ASP A 396 -39.16 -11.44 -28.16
CA ASP A 396 -39.41 -11.97 -29.52
C ASP A 396 -40.50 -13.07 -29.55
N ASN A 397 -41.12 -13.43 -28.42
CA ASN A 397 -42.30 -14.31 -28.32
C ASN A 397 -42.21 -15.66 -29.10
N ARG A 398 -41.00 -16.19 -29.35
CA ARG A 398 -40.82 -17.41 -30.18
C ARG A 398 -41.09 -18.75 -29.46
N ALA A 399 -41.66 -18.76 -28.26
CA ALA A 399 -41.53 -19.90 -27.36
C ALA A 399 -42.76 -20.19 -26.49
N GLY A 400 -43.21 -21.45 -26.48
CA GLY A 400 -44.18 -21.98 -25.50
C GLY A 400 -43.65 -22.00 -24.06
N THR A 401 -44.48 -22.42 -23.10
CA THR A 401 -44.22 -22.33 -21.65
C THR A 401 -42.89 -22.93 -21.16
N THR A 402 -42.35 -23.95 -21.85
CA THR A 402 -41.06 -24.59 -21.51
C THR A 402 -39.86 -23.77 -21.99
N GLU A 403 -39.90 -23.22 -23.20
CA GLU A 403 -38.81 -22.41 -23.76
C GLU A 403 -38.76 -21.02 -23.12
N GLN A 404 -39.91 -20.46 -22.73
CA GLN A 404 -39.96 -19.23 -21.94
C GLN A 404 -39.28 -19.38 -20.56
N ARG A 405 -39.30 -20.59 -19.97
CA ARG A 405 -38.55 -20.91 -18.74
C ARG A 405 -37.04 -21.03 -18.97
N LEU A 406 -36.62 -21.47 -20.16
CA LEU A 406 -35.19 -21.54 -20.53
C LEU A 406 -34.53 -20.16 -20.60
N PHE A 407 -35.28 -19.10 -20.90
CA PHE A 407 -34.75 -17.73 -20.92
C PHE A 407 -35.02 -16.94 -19.62
N SER A 408 -36.16 -17.15 -18.96
CA SER A 408 -36.52 -16.39 -17.75
C SER A 408 -35.73 -16.78 -16.49
N VAL A 409 -35.37 -18.05 -16.29
CA VAL A 409 -34.58 -18.47 -15.12
C VAL A 409 -33.14 -17.94 -15.19
N PRO A 410 -32.39 -18.10 -16.31
CA PRO A 410 -31.09 -17.46 -16.46
C PRO A 410 -31.15 -15.93 -16.42
N LEU A 411 -32.21 -15.31 -16.98
CA LEU A 411 -32.41 -13.86 -16.86
C LEU A 411 -32.48 -13.43 -15.40
N LEU A 412 -33.36 -14.05 -14.60
CA LEU A 412 -33.51 -13.71 -13.18
C LEU A 412 -32.21 -13.95 -12.40
N LEU A 413 -31.47 -15.00 -12.75
CA LEU A 413 -30.18 -15.30 -12.13
C LEU A 413 -29.13 -14.23 -12.48
N VAL A 414 -28.93 -13.90 -13.76
CA VAL A 414 -27.93 -12.90 -14.18
C VAL A 414 -28.34 -11.50 -13.72
N LEU A 415 -29.63 -11.17 -13.73
CA LEU A 415 -30.18 -9.93 -13.18
C LEU A 415 -29.93 -9.87 -11.66
N GLY A 416 -30.20 -10.96 -10.95
CA GLY A 416 -29.90 -11.09 -9.52
C GLY A 416 -28.41 -10.91 -9.24
N VAL A 417 -27.53 -11.58 -9.99
CA VAL A 417 -26.07 -11.44 -9.89
C VAL A 417 -25.63 -10.00 -10.19
N THR A 418 -26.23 -9.33 -11.18
CA THR A 418 -25.90 -7.95 -11.54
C THR A 418 -26.34 -6.97 -10.47
N LEU A 419 -27.57 -7.10 -9.94
CA LEU A 419 -28.09 -6.26 -8.88
C LEU A 419 -27.37 -6.49 -7.55
N LEU A 420 -27.18 -7.74 -7.15
CA LEU A 420 -26.42 -8.08 -5.95
C LEU A 420 -24.96 -7.64 -6.11
N GLY A 421 -24.35 -7.87 -7.27
CA GLY A 421 -23.01 -7.41 -7.61
C GLY A 421 -22.87 -5.89 -7.47
N ALA A 422 -23.80 -5.12 -8.04
CA ALA A 422 -23.82 -3.65 -7.91
C ALA A 422 -24.00 -3.20 -6.46
N VAL A 423 -24.89 -3.85 -5.70
CA VAL A 423 -25.13 -3.53 -4.28
C VAL A 423 -23.92 -3.89 -3.41
N PHE A 424 -23.32 -5.07 -3.59
CA PHE A 424 -22.13 -5.47 -2.83
C PHE A 424 -20.88 -4.68 -3.22
N PHE A 425 -20.75 -4.30 -4.49
CA PHE A 425 -19.71 -3.37 -4.95
C PHE A 425 -19.87 -1.99 -4.31
N ALA A 426 -21.11 -1.51 -4.21
CA ALA A 426 -21.44 -0.27 -3.52
C ALA A 426 -21.39 -0.36 -1.99
N LYS A 427 -21.40 -1.57 -1.43
CA LYS A 427 -21.49 -1.83 0.01
C LYS A 427 -20.56 -2.99 0.39
N PRO A 428 -19.28 -2.72 0.65
CA PRO A 428 -18.43 -3.71 1.28
C PRO A 428 -19.01 -4.10 2.66
N PRO A 429 -18.88 -5.37 3.11
CA PRO A 429 -19.44 -5.87 4.38
C PRO A 429 -19.04 -5.07 5.62
N THR A 430 -17.95 -4.30 5.53
CA THR A 430 -17.37 -3.45 6.57
C THR A 430 -18.02 -2.07 6.67
N ALA A 431 -18.87 -1.66 5.73
CA ALA A 431 -19.53 -0.35 5.71
C ALA A 431 -20.61 -0.24 6.81
N ARG A 432 -20.18 0.03 8.05
CA ARG A 432 -21.02 0.41 9.20
C ARG A 432 -20.84 1.90 9.50
N GLY A 433 -21.86 2.55 10.08
CA GLY A 433 -21.76 3.92 10.59
C GLY A 433 -22.51 5.00 9.79
N LYS A 434 -22.07 6.27 9.92
CA LYS A 434 -22.82 7.49 9.55
C LYS A 434 -23.20 7.60 8.07
N ARG A 435 -22.55 6.84 7.19
CA ARG A 435 -22.78 6.87 5.72
C ARG A 435 -23.66 5.73 5.21
N TYR A 436 -24.23 4.92 6.10
CA TYR A 436 -24.96 3.69 5.76
C TYR A 436 -26.06 3.89 4.70
N ALA A 437 -26.92 4.89 4.86
CA ALA A 437 -28.00 5.17 3.91
C ALA A 437 -27.47 5.58 2.51
N ARG A 438 -26.34 6.28 2.45
CA ARG A 438 -25.76 6.74 1.17
C ARG A 438 -25.28 5.58 0.31
N HIS A 439 -24.68 4.55 0.92
CA HIS A 439 -24.23 3.34 0.21
C HIS A 439 -25.41 2.63 -0.45
N TRP A 440 -26.56 2.53 0.24
CA TRP A 440 -27.76 1.91 -0.32
C TRP A 440 -28.37 2.70 -1.47
N ILE A 441 -28.53 4.02 -1.32
CA ILE A 441 -29.13 4.86 -2.37
C ILE A 441 -28.26 4.83 -3.63
N LEU A 442 -26.95 5.01 -3.47
CA LEU A 442 -26.01 5.03 -4.58
C LEU A 442 -25.88 3.64 -5.23
N GLY A 443 -25.81 2.57 -4.44
CA GLY A 443 -25.76 1.19 -4.94
C GLY A 443 -27.03 0.75 -5.66
N ALA A 444 -28.20 1.11 -5.15
CA ALA A 444 -29.48 0.86 -5.83
C ALA A 444 -29.56 1.65 -7.15
N GLY A 445 -29.17 2.93 -7.13
CA GLY A 445 -29.09 3.75 -8.34
C GLY A 445 -28.13 3.18 -9.38
N HIS A 446 -26.99 2.66 -8.95
CA HIS A 446 -26.02 1.98 -9.82
C HIS A 446 -26.60 0.70 -10.44
N GLY A 447 -27.27 -0.13 -9.64
CA GLY A 447 -27.95 -1.32 -10.12
C GLY A 447 -29.04 -0.99 -11.14
N LEU A 448 -29.87 0.02 -10.86
CA LEU A 448 -30.89 0.51 -11.79
C LEU A 448 -30.31 1.02 -13.10
N ALA A 449 -29.16 1.70 -13.07
CA ALA A 449 -28.47 2.14 -14.27
C ALA A 449 -28.02 0.96 -15.15
N HIS A 450 -27.55 -0.14 -14.54
CA HIS A 450 -27.23 -1.37 -15.27
C HIS A 450 -28.45 -2.07 -15.85
N VAL A 451 -29.58 -2.08 -15.13
CA VAL A 451 -30.85 -2.61 -15.65
C VAL A 451 -31.32 -1.78 -16.84
N ALA A 452 -31.29 -0.44 -16.74
CA ALA A 452 -31.64 0.44 -17.84
C ALA A 452 -30.74 0.22 -19.06
N LEU A 453 -29.42 0.04 -18.85
CA LEU A 453 -28.48 -0.28 -19.91
C LEU A 453 -28.80 -1.63 -20.58
N ALA A 454 -29.15 -2.66 -19.80
CA ALA A 454 -29.53 -3.96 -20.34
C ALA A 454 -30.81 -3.89 -21.19
N VAL A 455 -31.84 -3.16 -20.72
CA VAL A 455 -33.09 -2.95 -21.48
C VAL A 455 -32.83 -2.17 -22.77
N ALA A 456 -32.06 -1.08 -22.70
CA ALA A 456 -31.69 -0.29 -23.88
C ALA A 456 -30.85 -1.13 -24.88
N GLY A 457 -29.96 -1.97 -24.37
CA GLY A 457 -29.16 -2.88 -25.17
C GLY A 457 -29.99 -3.95 -25.88
N ALA A 458 -30.99 -4.53 -25.21
CA ALA A 458 -31.94 -5.45 -25.83
C ALA A 458 -32.82 -4.77 -26.89
N TRP A 459 -33.31 -3.57 -26.61
CA TRP A 459 -34.05 -2.77 -27.59
C TRP A 459 -33.20 -2.48 -28.84
N LEU A 460 -31.94 -2.06 -28.66
CA LEU A 460 -31.02 -1.81 -29.76
C LEU A 460 -30.72 -3.10 -30.54
N TRP A 461 -30.50 -4.22 -29.86
CA TRP A 461 -30.22 -5.50 -30.48
C TRP A 461 -31.37 -5.97 -31.39
N LEU A 462 -32.62 -5.89 -30.89
CA LEU A 462 -33.82 -6.24 -31.65
C LEU A 462 -34.10 -5.29 -32.83
N ALA A 463 -33.57 -4.07 -32.80
CA ALA A 463 -33.67 -3.12 -33.90
C ALA A 463 -32.60 -3.33 -34.99
N LEU A 464 -31.56 -4.14 -34.72
CA LEU A 464 -30.47 -4.39 -35.64
C LEU A 464 -30.71 -5.68 -36.46
N PRO A 465 -30.28 -5.72 -37.73
CA PRO A 465 -30.52 -6.88 -38.61
C PRO A 465 -29.76 -8.15 -38.17
N PHE A 466 -28.79 -8.01 -37.25
CA PHE A 466 -27.99 -9.10 -36.73
C PHE A 466 -28.83 -10.14 -35.97
N HIS A 467 -29.94 -9.71 -35.36
CA HIS A 467 -30.86 -10.58 -34.63
C HIS A 467 -31.54 -11.61 -35.54
N ASP A 468 -31.85 -11.21 -36.78
CA ASP A 468 -32.57 -12.05 -37.75
C ASP A 468 -31.67 -12.96 -38.59
N TRP A 469 -30.35 -12.93 -38.37
CA TRP A 469 -29.42 -13.79 -39.09
C TRP A 469 -29.62 -15.27 -38.75
N SER A 470 -29.29 -16.15 -39.70
CA SER A 470 -29.34 -17.60 -39.47
C SER A 470 -28.36 -18.02 -38.37
N TRP A 471 -28.82 -18.90 -37.48
CA TRP A 471 -27.97 -19.51 -36.47
C TRP A 471 -26.70 -20.12 -37.09
N PRO A 472 -25.49 -19.92 -36.52
CA PRO A 472 -25.18 -19.26 -35.23
C PRO A 472 -24.78 -17.77 -35.32
N LEU A 473 -25.00 -17.12 -36.47
CA LEU A 473 -24.47 -15.79 -36.74
C LEU A 473 -24.92 -14.68 -35.76
N PRO A 474 -26.17 -14.66 -35.23
CA PRO A 474 -26.56 -13.68 -34.21
C PRO A 474 -25.69 -13.76 -32.95
N VAL A 475 -25.35 -14.97 -32.49
CA VAL A 475 -24.48 -15.16 -31.31
C VAL A 475 -23.04 -14.73 -31.60
N VAL A 476 -22.55 -14.98 -32.81
CA VAL A 476 -21.23 -14.48 -33.23
C VAL A 476 -21.21 -12.96 -33.24
N ALA A 477 -22.24 -12.31 -33.82
CA ALA A 477 -22.37 -10.86 -33.82
C ALA A 477 -22.51 -10.29 -32.39
N ALA A 478 -23.25 -10.95 -31.51
CA ALA A 478 -23.37 -10.56 -30.12
C ALA A 478 -22.02 -10.65 -29.39
N THR A 479 -21.26 -11.72 -29.64
CA THR A 479 -19.98 -11.97 -28.98
C THR A 479 -18.86 -11.06 -29.48
N VAL A 480 -18.76 -10.84 -30.79
CA VAL A 480 -17.67 -10.10 -31.42
C VAL A 480 -17.95 -8.59 -31.50
N GLY A 481 -19.21 -8.20 -31.68
CA GLY A 481 -19.62 -6.80 -31.83
C GLY A 481 -20.22 -6.21 -30.55
N TYR A 482 -21.33 -6.79 -30.10
CA TYR A 482 -22.09 -6.22 -28.97
C TYR A 482 -21.33 -6.32 -27.65
N ALA A 483 -20.73 -7.47 -27.33
CA ALA A 483 -20.09 -7.71 -26.02
C ALA A 483 -18.93 -6.74 -25.73
N PRO A 484 -17.98 -6.48 -26.65
CA PRO A 484 -16.94 -5.47 -26.42
C PRO A 484 -17.51 -4.05 -26.30
N ALA A 485 -18.47 -3.69 -27.17
CA ALA A 485 -19.07 -2.36 -27.17
C ALA A 485 -19.85 -2.08 -25.88
N VAL A 486 -20.74 -2.99 -25.47
CA VAL A 486 -21.51 -2.87 -24.24
C VAL A 486 -20.62 -2.99 -23.01
N GLY A 487 -19.54 -3.79 -23.06
CA GLY A 487 -18.56 -3.88 -21.99
C GLY A 487 -17.89 -2.52 -21.72
N LEU A 488 -17.48 -1.82 -22.78
CA LEU A 488 -16.96 -0.46 -22.68
C LEU A 488 -18.02 0.49 -22.11
N VAL A 489 -19.24 0.51 -22.65
CA VAL A 489 -20.32 1.38 -22.14
C VAL A 489 -20.63 1.09 -20.66
N ALA A 490 -20.76 -0.18 -20.28
CA ALA A 490 -21.00 -0.60 -18.90
C ALA A 490 -19.85 -0.19 -17.97
N SER A 491 -18.59 -0.24 -18.43
CA SER A 491 -17.45 0.28 -17.66
C SER A 491 -17.57 1.79 -17.43
N GLN A 492 -18.11 2.55 -18.39
CA GLN A 492 -18.35 3.98 -18.22
C GLN A 492 -19.47 4.26 -17.20
N VAL A 493 -20.49 3.39 -17.13
CA VAL A 493 -21.53 3.46 -16.09
C VAL A 493 -20.91 3.25 -14.70
N VAL A 494 -20.01 2.27 -14.54
CA VAL A 494 -19.26 2.06 -13.29
C VAL A 494 -18.36 3.24 -12.97
N ALA A 495 -17.65 3.79 -13.96
CA ALA A 495 -16.79 4.96 -13.80
C ALA A 495 -17.57 6.20 -13.33
N GLY A 496 -18.74 6.47 -13.95
CA GLY A 496 -19.64 7.54 -13.54
C GLY A 496 -20.19 7.34 -12.13
N TYR A 497 -20.59 6.09 -11.80
CA TYR A 497 -20.99 5.73 -10.44
C TYR A 497 -19.90 6.03 -9.42
N LEU A 498 -18.67 5.54 -9.64
CA LEU A 498 -17.54 5.72 -8.72
C LEU A 498 -17.21 7.20 -8.50
N LEU A 499 -17.28 8.01 -9.56
CA LEU A 499 -17.04 9.45 -9.46
C LEU A 499 -18.12 10.15 -8.61
N ILE A 500 -19.40 9.84 -8.85
CA ILE A 500 -20.53 10.40 -8.10
C ILE A 500 -20.45 9.93 -6.65
N ALA A 501 -20.31 8.62 -6.41
CA ALA A 501 -20.23 8.03 -5.09
C ALA A 501 -19.04 8.59 -4.29
N GLY A 502 -17.87 8.73 -4.93
CA GLY A 502 -16.69 9.35 -4.34
C GLY A 502 -16.95 10.79 -3.90
N GLY A 503 -17.76 11.54 -4.67
CA GLY A 503 -18.28 12.86 -4.31
C GLY A 503 -19.03 12.89 -2.97
N PHE A 504 -19.69 11.79 -2.59
CA PHE A 504 -20.39 11.62 -1.31
C PHE A 504 -19.58 10.88 -0.23
N GLY A 505 -18.31 10.58 -0.50
CA GLY A 505 -17.43 9.83 0.40
C GLY A 505 -17.75 8.34 0.48
N VAL A 506 -18.30 7.78 -0.60
CA VAL A 506 -18.62 6.35 -0.78
C VAL A 506 -17.76 5.81 -1.93
N ASN A 507 -17.24 4.59 -1.80
CA ASN A 507 -16.37 3.96 -2.80
C ASN A 507 -15.20 4.81 -3.32
N LEU A 508 -14.71 5.71 -2.47
CA LEU A 508 -13.62 6.61 -2.82
C LEU A 508 -12.31 5.85 -3.04
N ASN A 509 -12.12 4.75 -2.31
CA ASN A 509 -11.02 3.81 -2.51
C ASN A 509 -11.08 3.17 -3.90
N GLU A 510 -12.23 2.58 -4.27
CA GLU A 510 -12.40 1.89 -5.56
C GLU A 510 -12.25 2.86 -6.75
N LEU A 511 -12.66 4.12 -6.60
CA LEU A 511 -12.44 5.17 -7.61
C LEU A 511 -10.96 5.37 -7.93
N PHE A 512 -10.07 5.28 -6.95
CA PHE A 512 -8.64 5.50 -7.15
C PHE A 512 -7.88 4.19 -7.41
N ALA A 513 -8.27 3.10 -6.76
CA ALA A 513 -7.75 1.76 -7.02
C ALA A 513 -8.02 1.34 -8.47
N GLY A 514 -9.24 1.58 -8.98
CA GLY A 514 -9.61 1.31 -10.37
C GLY A 514 -8.79 2.09 -11.41
N GLN A 515 -8.16 3.20 -11.00
CA GLN A 515 -7.29 4.00 -11.86
C GLN A 515 -5.82 3.58 -11.81
N GLY A 516 -5.35 2.97 -10.71
CA GLY A 516 -3.96 2.56 -10.54
C GLY A 516 -2.96 3.71 -10.77
N ILE A 517 -3.16 4.86 -10.10
CA ILE A 517 -2.34 6.06 -10.33
C ILE A 517 -0.95 5.90 -9.68
N GLU A 518 0.06 5.62 -10.50
CA GLU A 518 1.47 5.47 -10.05
C GLU A 518 2.20 6.80 -9.81
N ASP A 519 1.69 7.93 -10.29
CA ASP A 519 2.29 9.25 -10.08
C ASP A 519 1.96 9.80 -8.68
N ALA A 520 2.45 11.01 -8.37
CA ALA A 520 2.24 11.69 -7.09
C ALA A 520 2.67 10.86 -5.89
N LYS A 521 3.94 10.47 -5.89
CA LYS A 521 4.58 9.70 -4.82
C LYS A 521 5.23 10.61 -3.80
N SER A 522 5.54 10.07 -2.64
CA SER A 522 6.19 10.84 -1.58
C SER A 522 6.87 9.95 -0.55
N PHE A 523 7.94 10.47 0.02
CA PHE A 523 8.59 9.93 1.22
C PHE A 523 9.06 11.11 2.08
N LEU A 524 9.47 10.84 3.32
CA LEU A 524 10.03 11.85 4.20
C LEU A 524 11.52 11.64 4.35
N ARG A 525 12.28 12.73 4.32
CA ARG A 525 13.65 12.78 4.81
C ARG A 525 13.69 13.65 6.05
N MET A 526 14.23 13.14 7.14
CA MET A 526 14.22 13.81 8.43
C MET A 526 15.64 14.01 8.93
N ARG A 527 15.85 15.10 9.66
CA ARG A 527 17.12 15.40 10.32
C ARG A 527 16.88 15.68 11.79
N ILE A 528 17.48 14.87 12.64
CA ILE A 528 17.67 15.16 14.06
C ILE A 528 19.08 15.75 14.19
N THR A 529 19.18 16.99 14.61
CA THR A 529 20.48 17.63 14.88
C THR A 529 20.97 17.29 16.29
N PRO A 530 22.26 17.49 16.62
CA PRO A 530 22.79 17.21 17.96
C PRO A 530 22.08 17.95 19.11
N ASP A 531 21.45 19.09 18.84
CA ASP A 531 20.64 19.83 19.83
C ASP A 531 19.22 19.23 20.04
N GLY A 532 18.86 18.25 19.23
CA GLY A 532 17.58 17.56 19.26
C GLY A 532 16.47 18.23 18.45
N THR A 533 16.77 19.22 17.62
CA THR A 533 15.81 19.77 16.65
C THR A 533 15.53 18.75 15.56
N LEU A 534 14.26 18.35 15.42
CA LEU A 534 13.77 17.50 14.34
C LEU A 534 13.24 18.37 13.20
N THR A 535 13.87 18.30 12.04
CA THR A 535 13.38 18.88 10.78
C THR A 535 12.87 17.76 9.88
N ILE A 536 11.68 17.93 9.30
CA ILE A 536 11.06 16.97 8.39
C ILE A 536 10.95 17.62 7.01
N TYR A 537 11.52 16.98 6.00
CA TYR A 537 11.44 17.35 4.59
C TYR A 537 10.51 16.35 3.87
N PRO A 538 9.24 16.70 3.62
CA PRO A 538 8.37 15.91 2.77
C PRO A 538 8.83 16.06 1.31
N ILE A 539 9.26 14.97 0.69
CA ILE A 539 9.75 14.97 -0.69
C ILE A 539 8.64 14.42 -1.58
N ALA A 540 8.12 15.28 -2.47
CA ALA A 540 7.09 14.93 -3.43
C ALA A 540 7.70 14.54 -4.79
N VAL A 541 7.13 13.51 -5.42
CA VAL A 541 7.53 13.00 -6.73
C VAL A 541 6.32 13.06 -7.65
N ASP A 542 6.26 14.11 -8.46
CA ASP A 542 5.13 14.40 -9.33
C ASP A 542 4.89 13.34 -10.39
N ARG A 543 5.97 12.82 -10.98
CA ARG A 543 5.93 11.78 -11.98
C ARG A 543 7.00 10.76 -11.68
N VAL A 544 6.60 9.49 -11.69
CA VAL A 544 7.54 8.38 -11.56
C VAL A 544 8.19 8.08 -12.91
N ALA A 545 9.43 7.59 -12.87
CA ALA A 545 10.12 7.14 -14.07
C ALA A 545 9.48 5.86 -14.61
N ARG A 546 9.35 5.78 -15.93
CA ARG A 546 8.73 4.65 -16.65
C ARG A 546 9.68 3.99 -17.66
N GLY A 547 10.76 4.68 -18.01
CA GLY A 547 11.86 4.17 -18.82
C GLY A 547 13.10 4.02 -17.96
N TRP A 548 13.68 2.83 -17.96
CA TRP A 548 14.84 2.47 -17.15
C TRP A 548 15.89 1.84 -18.05
N HIS A 549 17.14 2.26 -17.91
CA HIS A 549 18.27 1.62 -18.58
C HIS A 549 19.37 1.28 -17.57
N LEU A 550 20.26 0.37 -17.96
CA LEU A 550 21.40 -0.01 -17.13
C LEU A 550 22.27 1.21 -16.82
N ASN A 551 22.63 1.36 -15.56
CA ASN A 551 23.50 2.44 -15.14
C ASN A 551 24.93 2.22 -15.66
N PRO A 552 25.49 3.18 -16.43
CA PRO A 552 26.86 3.09 -16.92
C PRO A 552 27.91 3.17 -15.81
N ASP A 553 27.58 3.77 -14.66
CA ASP A 553 28.43 3.72 -13.47
C ASP A 553 28.46 2.28 -12.94
N GLN A 554 29.65 1.70 -12.89
CA GLN A 554 29.88 0.34 -12.41
C GLN A 554 30.36 0.29 -10.95
N SER A 555 30.34 1.42 -10.24
CA SER A 555 30.68 1.42 -8.82
C SER A 555 29.77 0.45 -8.04
N PRO A 556 30.29 -0.26 -7.01
CA PRO A 556 29.53 -1.33 -6.34
C PRO A 556 28.20 -0.87 -5.73
N SER A 557 28.14 0.35 -5.21
CA SER A 557 26.95 0.93 -4.59
C SER A 557 26.03 1.68 -5.57
N ALA A 558 26.44 1.88 -6.83
CA ALA A 558 25.58 2.52 -7.81
C ALA A 558 24.38 1.65 -8.16
N SER A 559 23.19 2.26 -8.21
CA SER A 559 21.95 1.63 -8.67
C SER A 559 22.17 0.91 -10.00
N TRP A 560 21.57 -0.26 -10.19
CA TRP A 560 21.66 -1.02 -11.44
C TRP A 560 20.95 -0.35 -12.59
N LEU A 561 19.84 0.33 -12.32
CA LEU A 561 19.04 1.02 -13.30
C LEU A 561 18.97 2.50 -12.95
N VAL A 562 19.02 3.35 -13.98
CA VAL A 562 18.82 4.79 -13.87
C VAL A 562 17.66 5.19 -14.78
N PRO A 563 16.92 6.25 -14.44
CA PRO A 563 15.84 6.71 -15.28
C PRO A 563 16.40 7.15 -16.63
N THR A 564 15.74 6.74 -17.71
CA THR A 564 15.96 7.38 -19.01
C THR A 564 15.48 8.81 -18.85
N THR A 565 16.39 9.78 -18.96
CA THR A 565 16.11 11.19 -18.69
C THR A 565 14.80 11.64 -19.34
N VAL A 566 13.97 12.34 -18.55
CA VAL A 566 12.71 12.97 -18.98
C VAL A 566 12.99 14.06 -20.01
#